data_AF-A0A7Y6PWT0-F1
#
_entry.id   AF-A0A7Y6PWT0-F1
#
_cell.length_a   1.000
_cell.length_b   1.000
_cell.length_c   1.000
_cell.angle_alpha   90.00
_cell.angle_beta   90.00
_cell.angle_gamma   90.00
#
_symmetry.space_group_name_H-M   'P 1'
#
loop_
_entity.id
_entity.type
_entity.pdbx_description
1 polymer ?
#
loop_
_entity_poly.entity_id
_entity_poly.type
_entity_poly.pdbx_seq_one_letter_code
_entity_poly.pdbx_strand_id
1 'polypeptide(L)'
;MLAFALLVGACRDDSADLRAPRSGDRIKLVHYEYEDGTIERERGFFYDNDLGALCYEETWSDGARYCTPRTSEAMYTNERCSQMLGVVTGPSAPKFVATYYFLHDKPLVSALFRIGEPTTPPPVVWRMTDLGCVGPFVDDNSSHHWYTVGEPVAITDTRIKHTVPEGLDRLVDLFLTTGDGMQIAVDIYDQEIGLPCQVDGDANEMPTTCKPALTDGYVSFFTDEACSAPIVPVTGPPPLLARREDPATGCTSYYRITSEQQPASVYQLIGDRCVRQTSRVAAHYYGAEPLELVSVERRHVGQGRLHPIALGDLATPDRLLYDAKLGTDCERVLLPAGDLRCLPVSSARLYRVFTDSACRQPTDVAIVASRACDRPETYVRDAAIHAIGGVYTAPLYELTADRTCGPLLLQAGYLPHAIGPALPLETFPLATMSYEP
;
A
#
# COMPACT_ATOMS: atom_id res chain seq x y z
N MET A 1 -23.44 -64.54 25.87
CA MET A 1 -22.43 -63.66 25.25
C MET A 1 -23.14 -62.39 24.82
N LEU A 2 -22.99 -61.31 25.60
CA LEU A 2 -23.58 -60.00 25.32
C LEU A 2 -22.54 -59.21 24.51
N ALA A 3 -22.85 -58.91 23.25
CA ALA A 3 -21.98 -58.08 22.41
C ALA A 3 -22.27 -56.59 22.72
N PHE A 4 -21.34 -55.95 23.43
CA PHE A 4 -21.33 -54.50 23.61
C PHE A 4 -20.81 -53.86 22.32
N ALA A 5 -21.72 -53.30 21.51
CA ALA A 5 -21.36 -52.45 20.39
C ALA A 5 -20.94 -51.08 20.94
N LEU A 6 -19.64 -50.83 21.01
CA LEU A 6 -19.08 -49.51 21.32
C LEU A 6 -19.26 -48.62 20.08
N LEU A 7 -20.31 -47.77 20.10
CA LEU A 7 -20.43 -46.64 19.19
C LEU A 7 -19.39 -45.59 19.61
N VAL A 8 -18.20 -45.64 19.01
CA VAL A 8 -17.25 -44.54 19.05
C VAL A 8 -17.81 -43.45 18.14
N GLY A 9 -18.66 -42.59 18.71
CA GLY A 9 -19.00 -41.32 18.08
C GLY A 9 -17.72 -40.51 18.01
N ALA A 10 -17.09 -40.47 16.84
CA ALA A 10 -16.07 -39.48 16.54
C ALA A 10 -16.80 -38.12 16.55
N CYS A 11 -16.86 -37.48 17.72
CA CYS A 11 -17.02 -36.04 17.80
C CYS A 11 -15.79 -35.46 17.11
N ARG A 12 -15.87 -35.33 15.79
CA ARG A 12 -15.00 -34.45 15.04
C ARG A 12 -15.37 -33.08 15.57
N ASP A 13 -14.58 -32.59 16.53
CA ASP A 13 -14.55 -31.18 16.85
C ASP A 13 -14.15 -30.49 15.55
N ASP A 14 -15.14 -30.16 14.72
CA ASP A 14 -15.01 -29.16 13.67
C ASP A 14 -14.85 -27.83 14.40
N SER A 15 -13.69 -27.65 15.05
CA SER A 15 -13.23 -26.36 15.50
C SER A 15 -13.08 -25.55 14.22
N ALA A 16 -14.13 -24.82 13.86
CA ALA A 16 -14.11 -23.90 12.75
C ALA A 16 -12.81 -23.10 12.88
N ASP A 17 -12.00 -23.12 11.82
CA ASP A 17 -10.74 -22.41 11.81
C ASP A 17 -11.05 -20.94 12.11
N LEU A 18 -10.73 -20.51 13.33
CA LEU A 18 -11.04 -19.16 13.80
C LEU A 18 -10.28 -18.10 13.02
N ARG A 19 -9.28 -18.50 12.20
CA ARG A 19 -8.52 -17.62 11.33
C ARG A 19 -9.09 -17.55 9.92
N ALA A 20 -9.99 -18.46 9.55
CA ALA A 20 -10.61 -18.44 8.24
C ALA A 20 -11.42 -17.13 8.05
N PRO A 21 -11.22 -16.43 6.92
CA PRO A 21 -11.96 -15.21 6.66
C PRO A 21 -13.43 -15.55 6.42
N ARG A 22 -14.30 -14.64 6.85
CA ARG A 22 -15.75 -14.77 6.75
C ARG A 22 -16.39 -13.41 6.47
N SER A 23 -17.41 -13.40 5.64
CA SER A 23 -18.32 -12.26 5.51
C SER A 23 -19.23 -12.11 6.72
N GLY A 24 -19.70 -10.89 6.94
CA GLY A 24 -20.76 -10.56 7.88
C GLY A 24 -22.12 -10.56 7.22
N ASP A 25 -23.14 -10.18 7.98
CA ASP A 25 -24.51 -10.03 7.46
C ASP A 25 -24.60 -8.89 6.43
N ARG A 26 -23.92 -7.77 6.67
CA ARG A 26 -23.92 -6.56 5.86
C ARG A 26 -22.62 -6.37 5.08
N ILE A 27 -21.47 -6.50 5.73
CA ILE A 27 -20.15 -6.31 5.12
C ILE A 27 -19.65 -7.63 4.55
N LYS A 28 -19.57 -7.67 3.22
CA LYS A 28 -19.15 -8.84 2.46
C LYS A 28 -17.69 -8.72 2.05
N LEU A 29 -16.98 -9.83 2.13
CA LEU A 29 -15.62 -9.96 1.61
C LEU A 29 -15.66 -9.92 0.08
N VAL A 30 -14.75 -9.14 -0.49
CA VAL A 30 -14.54 -9.04 -1.93
C VAL A 30 -13.41 -9.98 -2.32
N HIS A 31 -13.52 -10.62 -3.47
CA HIS A 31 -12.47 -11.44 -4.04
C HIS A 31 -12.42 -11.27 -5.56
N TYR A 32 -11.30 -11.69 -6.13
CA TYR A 32 -11.08 -11.75 -7.56
C TYR A 32 -10.94 -13.20 -7.97
N GLU A 33 -11.73 -13.62 -8.94
CA GLU A 33 -11.64 -14.93 -9.57
C GLU A 33 -10.92 -14.77 -10.90
N TYR A 34 -9.84 -15.53 -11.06
CA TYR A 34 -9.06 -15.57 -12.30
C TYR A 34 -9.58 -16.64 -13.26
N GLU A 35 -9.24 -16.52 -14.55
CA GLU A 35 -9.66 -17.47 -15.59
C GLU A 35 -9.28 -18.93 -15.32
N ASP A 36 -8.28 -19.19 -14.47
CA ASP A 36 -7.87 -20.54 -14.06
C ASP A 36 -8.54 -21.04 -12.77
N GLY A 37 -9.52 -20.28 -12.24
CA GLY A 37 -10.25 -20.57 -11.01
C GLY A 37 -9.52 -20.17 -9.73
N THR A 38 -8.34 -19.54 -9.84
CA THR A 38 -7.64 -19.00 -8.66
C THR A 38 -8.45 -17.87 -8.05
N ILE A 39 -8.56 -17.88 -6.72
CA ILE A 39 -9.25 -16.84 -5.95
C ILE A 39 -8.22 -16.04 -5.16
N GLU A 40 -8.24 -14.73 -5.33
CA GLU A 40 -7.45 -13.78 -4.54
C GLU A 40 -8.40 -12.88 -3.75
N ARG A 41 -8.26 -12.85 -2.42
CA ARG A 41 -9.13 -12.03 -1.56
C ARG A 41 -8.66 -10.58 -1.52
N GLU A 42 -9.58 -9.65 -1.67
CA GLU A 42 -9.33 -8.23 -1.45
C GLU A 42 -9.25 -7.94 0.05
N ARG A 43 -8.32 -7.09 0.45
CA ARG A 43 -8.07 -6.72 1.85
C ARG A 43 -8.18 -5.22 2.09
N GLY A 44 -8.11 -4.41 1.03
CA GLY A 44 -8.19 -2.95 1.13
C GLY A 44 -9.62 -2.40 1.09
N PHE A 45 -10.59 -3.18 0.62
CA PHE A 45 -11.99 -2.76 0.54
C PHE A 45 -12.96 -3.94 0.58
N PHE A 46 -14.21 -3.63 0.92
CA PHE A 46 -15.30 -4.57 1.15
C PHE A 46 -16.54 -4.14 0.38
N TYR A 47 -17.59 -4.95 0.40
CA TYR A 47 -18.88 -4.60 -0.17
C TYR A 47 -19.93 -4.45 0.95
N ASP A 48 -20.53 -3.28 1.07
CA ASP A 48 -21.67 -3.04 1.97
C ASP A 48 -22.95 -3.42 1.24
N ASN A 49 -23.52 -4.58 1.60
CA ASN A 49 -24.70 -5.14 0.95
C ASN A 49 -25.94 -4.26 1.10
N ASP A 50 -26.11 -3.61 2.25
CA ASP A 50 -27.26 -2.72 2.51
C ASP A 50 -27.16 -1.42 1.71
N LEU A 51 -25.95 -0.93 1.48
CA LEU A 51 -25.70 0.26 0.68
C LEU A 51 -25.58 -0.03 -0.82
N GLY A 52 -25.32 -1.28 -1.20
CA GLY A 52 -25.08 -1.69 -2.57
C GLY A 52 -23.86 -0.99 -3.17
N ALA A 53 -22.77 -0.93 -2.42
CA ALA A 53 -21.56 -0.20 -2.78
C ALA A 53 -20.30 -0.80 -2.16
N LEU A 54 -19.16 -0.65 -2.86
CA LEU A 54 -17.85 -0.87 -2.26
C LEU A 54 -17.57 0.17 -1.19
N CYS A 55 -16.91 -0.24 -0.12
CA CYS A 55 -16.50 0.60 0.99
C CYS A 55 -15.10 0.26 1.48
N TYR A 56 -14.43 1.22 2.11
CA TYR A 56 -13.06 1.08 2.60
C TYR A 56 -12.93 1.50 4.06
N GLU A 57 -11.85 1.02 4.67
CA GLU A 57 -11.13 1.59 5.81
C GLU A 57 -11.18 3.12 5.96
N GLU A 58 -12.09 3.73 6.71
CA GLU A 58 -12.02 5.18 6.98
C GLU A 58 -12.19 5.53 8.46
N THR A 59 -11.37 6.46 8.97
CA THR A 59 -11.46 6.95 10.35
C THR A 59 -12.38 8.17 10.41
N TRP A 60 -13.41 8.11 11.25
CA TRP A 60 -14.40 9.18 11.40
C TRP A 60 -14.03 10.14 12.53
N SER A 61 -14.75 11.26 12.62
CA SER A 61 -14.52 12.32 13.60
C SER A 61 -14.77 11.88 15.05
N ASP A 62 -15.41 10.74 15.27
CA ASP A 62 -15.56 10.10 16.59
C ASP A 62 -14.35 9.23 16.99
N GLY A 63 -13.35 9.13 16.11
CA GLY A 63 -12.15 8.30 16.29
C GLY A 63 -12.36 6.81 16.02
N ALA A 64 -13.59 6.37 15.71
CA ALA A 64 -13.86 5.02 15.28
C ALA A 64 -13.60 4.89 13.77
N ARG A 65 -13.51 3.64 13.32
CA ARG A 65 -13.30 3.30 11.91
C ARG A 65 -14.51 2.56 11.38
N TYR A 66 -14.89 2.85 10.15
CA TYR A 66 -16.09 2.31 9.54
C TYR A 66 -15.82 1.91 8.09
N CYS A 67 -16.55 0.90 7.60
CA CYS A 67 -16.60 0.66 6.16
C CYS A 67 -17.38 1.80 5.51
N THR A 68 -16.67 2.73 4.87
CA THR A 68 -17.23 3.95 4.29
C THR A 68 -17.21 3.87 2.76
N PRO A 69 -18.34 4.02 2.07
CA PRO A 69 -18.36 4.00 0.62
C PRO A 69 -17.61 5.21 0.05
N ARG A 70 -17.22 5.14 -1.22
CA ARG A 70 -16.69 6.32 -1.91
C ARG A 70 -17.72 7.44 -1.90
N THR A 71 -17.33 8.60 -1.39
CA THR A 71 -18.19 9.78 -1.26
C THR A 71 -17.66 10.97 -2.05
N SER A 72 -18.54 11.92 -2.34
CA SER A 72 -18.14 13.33 -2.51
C SER A 72 -18.38 14.12 -1.22
N GLU A 73 -18.12 15.43 -1.23
CA GLU A 73 -18.30 16.28 -0.04
C GLU A 73 -19.75 16.78 0.07
N ALA A 74 -20.24 16.93 1.29
CA ALA A 74 -21.39 17.73 1.64
C ALA A 74 -20.91 18.99 2.36
N MET A 75 -21.08 20.15 1.72
CA MET A 75 -20.65 21.44 2.25
C MET A 75 -21.80 22.12 2.99
N TYR A 76 -21.49 22.78 4.11
CA TYR A 76 -22.49 23.51 4.87
C TYR A 76 -22.83 24.84 4.17
N THR A 77 -24.11 25.22 4.20
CA THR A 77 -24.64 26.40 3.52
C THR A 77 -25.19 27.46 4.47
N ASN A 78 -24.91 27.34 5.78
CA ASN A 78 -25.22 28.38 6.75
C ASN A 78 -24.18 28.45 7.88
N GLU A 79 -24.16 29.58 8.59
CA GLU A 79 -23.22 29.89 9.69
C GLU A 79 -23.34 28.98 10.92
N ARG A 80 -24.38 28.15 10.99
CA ARG A 80 -24.61 27.19 12.08
C ARG A 80 -24.20 25.77 11.70
N CYS A 81 -23.74 25.56 10.46
CA CYS A 81 -23.42 24.26 9.91
C CYS A 81 -24.58 23.25 10.10
N SER A 82 -25.82 23.70 9.92
CA SER A 82 -27.03 22.87 10.09
C SER A 82 -27.76 22.56 8.79
N GLN A 83 -27.42 23.27 7.70
CA GLN A 83 -27.88 22.99 6.34
C GLN A 83 -26.68 22.66 5.48
N MET A 84 -26.83 21.71 4.58
CA MET A 84 -25.76 21.23 3.72
C MET A 84 -26.28 20.90 2.33
N LEU A 85 -25.40 21.01 1.34
CA LEU A 85 -25.62 20.55 -0.02
C LEU A 85 -24.46 19.64 -0.43
N GLY A 86 -24.76 18.61 -1.23
CA GLY A 86 -23.75 17.75 -1.81
C GLY A 86 -23.06 18.47 -2.96
N VAL A 87 -21.74 18.36 -3.02
CA VAL A 87 -20.92 18.90 -4.10
C VAL A 87 -20.15 17.77 -4.76
N VAL A 88 -20.27 17.63 -6.07
CA VAL A 88 -19.62 16.59 -6.87
C VAL A 88 -18.71 17.25 -7.88
N THR A 89 -17.49 16.72 -8.01
CA THR A 89 -16.54 17.10 -9.05
C THR A 89 -16.48 16.01 -10.12
N GLY A 90 -16.67 16.40 -11.39
CA GLY A 90 -16.56 15.51 -12.54
C GLY A 90 -17.88 14.88 -13.01
N PRO A 91 -17.84 14.05 -14.05
CA PRO A 91 -19.02 13.64 -14.81
C PRO A 91 -19.88 12.55 -14.15
N SER A 92 -19.36 11.84 -13.14
CA SER A 92 -20.07 10.76 -12.45
C SER A 92 -20.33 11.12 -11.00
N ALA A 93 -21.59 11.39 -10.65
CA ALA A 93 -21.99 11.61 -9.27
C ALA A 93 -21.91 10.30 -8.46
N PRO A 94 -21.14 10.25 -7.35
CA PRO A 94 -21.22 9.10 -6.46
C PRO A 94 -22.62 9.02 -5.84
N LYS A 95 -22.99 7.82 -5.37
CA LYS A 95 -24.28 7.58 -4.70
C LYS A 95 -24.39 8.30 -3.34
N PHE A 96 -23.25 8.72 -2.78
CA PHE A 96 -23.17 9.23 -1.41
C PHE A 96 -22.30 10.49 -1.33
N VAL A 97 -22.63 11.34 -0.37
CA VAL A 97 -21.82 12.49 0.06
C VAL A 97 -21.56 12.39 1.56
N ALA A 98 -20.44 12.94 2.01
CA ALA A 98 -20.05 12.97 3.41
C ALA A 98 -19.79 14.40 3.88
N THR A 99 -20.23 14.73 5.09
CA THR A 99 -19.73 15.93 5.78
C THR A 99 -18.39 15.63 6.43
N TYR A 100 -17.54 16.66 6.53
CA TYR A 100 -16.23 16.56 7.17
C TYR A 100 -16.10 17.53 8.35
N TYR A 101 -15.51 17.03 9.43
CA TYR A 101 -15.01 17.81 10.55
C TYR A 101 -13.49 17.98 10.43
N PHE A 102 -13.01 19.21 10.48
CA PHE A 102 -11.59 19.52 10.34
C PHE A 102 -10.94 19.67 11.71
N LEU A 103 -10.13 18.67 12.10
CA LEU A 103 -9.32 18.70 13.32
C LEU A 103 -7.88 19.06 12.94
N HIS A 104 -7.41 20.25 13.33
CA HIS A 104 -6.08 20.75 12.95
C HIS A 104 -5.84 20.66 11.44
N ASP A 105 -6.80 21.17 10.65
CA ASP A 105 -6.83 21.15 9.18
C ASP A 105 -6.88 19.75 8.53
N LYS A 106 -6.99 18.67 9.32
CA LYS A 106 -7.22 17.31 8.80
C LYS A 106 -8.73 17.04 8.70
N PRO A 107 -9.28 16.79 7.49
CA PRO A 107 -10.68 16.40 7.34
C PRO A 107 -10.91 14.99 7.88
N LEU A 108 -11.96 14.80 8.67
CA LEU A 108 -12.45 13.52 9.17
C LEU A 108 -13.94 13.40 8.82
N VAL A 109 -14.36 12.24 8.32
CA VAL A 109 -15.77 12.00 7.99
C VAL A 109 -16.62 12.12 9.27
N SER A 110 -17.72 12.85 9.22
CA SER A 110 -18.61 13.03 10.39
C SER A 110 -19.99 12.43 10.18
N ALA A 111 -20.51 12.50 8.96
CA ALA A 111 -21.78 11.88 8.62
C ALA A 111 -21.82 11.54 7.13
N LEU A 112 -22.56 10.48 6.81
CA LEU A 112 -22.77 9.96 5.45
C LEU A 112 -24.22 10.18 5.04
N PHE A 113 -24.45 10.58 3.80
CA PHE A 113 -25.78 10.85 3.28
C PHE A 113 -25.94 10.31 1.86
N ARG A 114 -27.17 10.01 1.46
CA ARG A 114 -27.49 9.75 0.05
C ARG A 114 -27.58 11.07 -0.72
N ILE A 115 -27.03 11.08 -1.92
CA ILE A 115 -27.16 12.23 -2.81
C ILE A 115 -28.62 12.34 -3.31
N GLY A 116 -29.14 13.56 -3.38
CA GLY A 116 -30.48 13.88 -3.87
C GLY A 116 -30.46 14.41 -5.30
N GLU A 117 -31.41 15.30 -5.59
CA GLU A 117 -31.58 15.92 -6.90
C GLU A 117 -30.60 17.08 -7.13
N PRO A 118 -30.19 17.34 -8.38
CA PRO A 118 -29.40 18.52 -8.73
C PRO A 118 -30.06 19.83 -8.25
N THR A 119 -29.26 20.78 -7.78
CA THR A 119 -29.73 22.08 -7.27
C THR A 119 -28.79 23.22 -7.69
N THR A 120 -29.18 24.45 -7.35
CA THR A 120 -28.37 25.65 -7.62
C THR A 120 -27.24 25.79 -6.60
N PRO A 121 -26.05 26.25 -7.02
CA PRO A 121 -24.93 26.52 -6.11
C PRO A 121 -25.32 27.57 -5.06
N PRO A 122 -24.94 27.39 -3.78
CA PRO A 122 -25.07 28.43 -2.78
C PRO A 122 -24.04 29.55 -3.06
N PRO A 123 -24.32 30.81 -2.67
CA PRO A 123 -23.38 31.92 -2.91
C PRO A 123 -22.11 31.82 -2.05
N VAL A 124 -22.21 31.15 -0.90
CA VAL A 124 -21.11 30.92 0.05
C VAL A 124 -21.31 29.59 0.77
N VAL A 125 -20.23 29.04 1.30
CA VAL A 125 -20.18 27.79 2.06
C VAL A 125 -19.47 27.97 3.41
N TRP A 126 -19.67 27.02 4.31
CA TRP A 126 -19.06 26.97 5.64
C TRP A 126 -18.44 25.60 5.89
N ARG A 127 -17.49 25.52 6.81
CA ARG A 127 -16.82 24.29 7.23
C ARG A 127 -16.94 24.10 8.73
N MET A 128 -17.15 22.86 9.17
CA MET A 128 -17.11 22.52 10.59
C MET A 128 -15.66 22.20 10.98
N THR A 129 -15.12 22.92 11.98
CA THR A 129 -13.77 22.71 12.49
C THR A 129 -13.78 22.56 14.01
N ASP A 130 -12.62 22.33 14.61
CA ASP A 130 -12.38 22.39 16.06
C ASP A 130 -12.68 23.76 16.69
N LEU A 131 -12.78 24.82 15.89
CA LEU A 131 -13.18 26.17 16.31
C LEU A 131 -14.68 26.45 16.11
N GLY A 132 -15.46 25.46 15.65
CA GLY A 132 -16.88 25.59 15.32
C GLY A 132 -17.12 25.76 13.82
N CYS A 133 -18.22 26.43 13.44
CA CYS A 133 -18.57 26.65 12.04
C CYS A 133 -17.83 27.88 11.49
N VAL A 134 -16.85 27.68 10.61
CA VAL A 134 -16.00 28.73 10.05
C VAL A 134 -16.44 29.06 8.62
N GLY A 135 -16.53 30.35 8.31
CA GLY A 135 -16.91 30.87 6.99
C GLY A 135 -17.34 32.34 7.10
N PRO A 136 -17.99 32.89 6.05
CA PRO A 136 -18.28 32.27 4.76
C PRO A 136 -17.05 32.13 3.86
N PHE A 137 -17.05 31.11 3.00
CA PHE A 137 -16.11 30.96 1.87
C PHE A 137 -16.89 31.07 0.55
N VAL A 138 -16.30 31.68 -0.46
CA VAL A 138 -16.89 31.69 -1.82
C VAL A 138 -16.40 30.43 -2.53
N ASP A 139 -17.33 29.67 -3.11
CA ASP A 139 -16.96 28.57 -4.03
C ASP A 139 -16.76 29.14 -5.44
N ASP A 140 -15.51 29.23 -5.87
CA ASP A 140 -15.12 29.72 -7.20
C ASP A 140 -14.90 28.58 -8.21
N ASN A 141 -15.12 27.33 -7.80
CA ASN A 141 -14.88 26.18 -8.65
C ASN A 141 -16.07 25.87 -9.57
N SER A 142 -16.00 26.40 -10.79
CA SER A 142 -17.00 26.14 -11.84
C SER A 142 -17.21 24.66 -12.23
N SER A 143 -16.34 23.74 -11.79
CA SER A 143 -16.50 22.29 -12.03
C SER A 143 -17.40 21.59 -11.00
N HIS A 144 -17.86 22.32 -9.97
CA HIS A 144 -18.77 21.78 -8.97
C HIS A 144 -20.21 21.66 -9.48
N HIS A 145 -20.77 20.47 -9.30
CA HIS A 145 -22.19 20.19 -9.48
C HIS A 145 -22.84 20.02 -8.11
N TRP A 146 -23.94 20.74 -7.87
CA TRP A 146 -24.58 20.82 -6.57
C TRP A 146 -25.84 19.95 -6.52
N TYR A 147 -26.05 19.28 -5.38
CA TYR A 147 -27.16 18.37 -5.16
C TYR A 147 -27.77 18.59 -3.78
N THR A 148 -29.06 18.33 -3.64
CA THR A 148 -29.67 18.20 -2.32
C THR A 148 -29.10 16.97 -1.60
N VAL A 149 -29.19 16.97 -0.28
CA VAL A 149 -28.71 15.86 0.57
C VAL A 149 -29.92 15.21 1.24
N GLY A 150 -30.00 13.88 1.18
CA GLY A 150 -31.06 13.12 1.82
C GLY A 150 -30.85 12.92 3.32
N GLU A 151 -31.54 11.95 3.89
CA GLU A 151 -31.38 11.58 5.30
C GLU A 151 -29.98 10.98 5.59
N PRO A 152 -29.47 11.13 6.82
CA PRO A 152 -28.25 10.44 7.26
C PRO A 152 -28.35 8.92 7.09
N VAL A 153 -27.26 8.31 6.62
CA VAL A 153 -27.12 6.87 6.48
C VAL A 153 -26.55 6.30 7.79
N ALA A 154 -27.25 5.33 8.39
CA ALA A 154 -26.76 4.64 9.58
C ALA A 154 -25.59 3.69 9.24
N ILE A 155 -24.46 3.89 9.92
CA ILE A 155 -23.21 3.16 9.66
C ILE A 155 -22.66 2.44 10.91
N THR A 156 -23.37 2.49 12.03
CA THR A 156 -22.89 1.99 13.33
C THR A 156 -22.49 0.52 13.30
N ASP A 157 -23.20 -0.29 12.50
CA ASP A 157 -22.96 -1.74 12.42
C ASP A 157 -21.79 -2.10 11.48
N THR A 158 -21.25 -1.13 10.74
CA THR A 158 -20.07 -1.32 9.87
C THR A 158 -18.77 -0.88 10.54
N ARG A 159 -18.79 -0.68 11.86
CA ARG A 159 -17.60 -0.31 12.63
C ARG A 159 -16.54 -1.41 12.51
N ILE A 160 -15.38 -1.04 12.00
CA ILE A 160 -14.22 -1.91 11.83
C ILE A 160 -13.31 -1.80 13.07
N LYS A 161 -12.84 -2.94 13.55
CA LYS A 161 -11.84 -3.06 14.62
C LYS A 161 -10.64 -3.83 14.12
N HIS A 162 -9.46 -3.31 14.44
CA HIS A 162 -8.20 -4.01 14.30
C HIS A 162 -7.99 -4.89 15.53
N THR A 163 -7.77 -6.18 15.34
CA THR A 163 -7.51 -7.13 16.42
C THR A 163 -6.22 -7.89 16.13
N VAL A 164 -5.31 -7.88 17.08
CA VAL A 164 -4.10 -8.69 17.08
C VAL A 164 -4.35 -9.85 18.05
N PRO A 165 -4.40 -11.11 17.59
CA PRO A 165 -4.52 -12.25 18.49
C PRO A 165 -3.33 -12.31 19.44
N GLU A 166 -3.59 -12.65 20.70
CA GLU A 166 -2.52 -13.00 21.63
C GLU A 166 -1.89 -14.33 21.20
N GLY A 167 -0.56 -14.39 21.21
CA GLY A 167 0.20 -15.55 20.74
C GLY A 167 1.62 -15.53 21.29
N LEU A 168 2.34 -16.65 21.09
CA LEU A 168 3.77 -16.75 21.41
C LEU A 168 4.66 -16.46 20.19
N ASP A 169 4.08 -16.45 19.00
CA ASP A 169 4.80 -16.22 17.76
C ASP A 169 5.10 -14.73 17.57
N ARG A 170 6.30 -14.41 17.09
CA ARG A 170 6.70 -13.03 16.79
C ARG A 170 5.80 -12.40 15.72
N LEU A 171 5.46 -13.17 14.69
CA LEU A 171 4.58 -12.72 13.62
C LEU A 171 3.20 -13.33 13.82
N VAL A 172 2.17 -12.47 13.84
CA VAL A 172 0.77 -12.89 13.88
C VAL A 172 -0.05 -12.11 12.86
N ASP A 173 -1.21 -12.63 12.50
CA ASP A 173 -2.16 -11.95 11.64
C ASP A 173 -2.78 -10.72 12.35
N LEU A 174 -2.85 -9.60 11.65
CA LEU A 174 -3.70 -8.47 12.00
C LEU A 174 -5.08 -8.69 11.37
N PHE A 175 -6.12 -8.84 12.19
CA PHE A 175 -7.48 -9.04 11.71
C PHE A 175 -8.28 -7.73 11.69
N LEU A 176 -9.07 -7.54 10.64
CA LEU A 176 -10.24 -6.67 10.67
C LEU A 176 -11.44 -7.48 11.13
N THR A 177 -12.26 -6.88 11.98
CA THR A 177 -13.56 -7.41 12.39
C THR A 177 -14.62 -6.33 12.40
N THR A 178 -15.88 -6.68 12.12
CA THR A 178 -17.03 -5.77 12.24
C THR A 178 -18.08 -6.30 13.19
N GLY A 179 -19.00 -5.42 13.60
CA GLY A 179 -20.10 -5.77 14.51
C GLY A 179 -21.08 -6.81 13.95
N ASP A 180 -21.17 -6.92 12.63
CA ASP A 180 -22.02 -7.86 11.91
C ASP A 180 -21.32 -9.19 11.56
N GLY A 181 -20.12 -9.43 12.08
CA GLY A 181 -19.44 -10.72 12.04
C GLY A 181 -18.39 -10.92 10.94
N MET A 182 -18.19 -9.96 10.02
CA MET A 182 -17.10 -10.04 9.04
C MET A 182 -15.75 -10.10 9.77
N GLN A 183 -14.86 -10.95 9.27
CA GLN A 183 -13.50 -11.11 9.77
C GLN A 183 -12.55 -11.48 8.63
N ILE A 184 -11.40 -10.81 8.55
CA ILE A 184 -10.36 -11.12 7.57
C ILE A 184 -8.98 -10.71 8.09
N ALA A 185 -7.98 -11.55 7.82
CA ALA A 185 -6.58 -11.22 8.07
C ALA A 185 -6.10 -10.27 6.97
N VAL A 186 -5.69 -9.05 7.33
CA VAL A 186 -5.37 -7.99 6.37
C VAL A 186 -3.90 -7.66 6.27
N ASP A 187 -3.15 -7.88 7.34
CA ASP A 187 -1.74 -7.56 7.42
C ASP A 187 -1.04 -8.47 8.44
N ILE A 188 0.26 -8.34 8.56
CA ILE A 188 1.08 -9.05 9.54
C ILE A 188 1.46 -8.07 10.66
N TYR A 189 1.48 -8.54 11.90
CA TYR A 189 1.90 -7.77 13.05
C TYR A 189 3.14 -8.42 13.69
N ASP A 190 4.22 -7.65 13.81
CA ASP A 190 5.42 -8.07 14.53
C ASP A 190 5.25 -7.69 16.02
N GLN A 191 4.98 -8.69 16.86
CA GLN A 191 4.76 -8.53 18.29
C GLN A 191 6.01 -8.06 19.04
N GLU A 192 7.21 -8.38 18.55
CA GLU A 192 8.47 -7.97 19.20
C GLU A 192 8.72 -6.47 19.00
N ILE A 193 8.35 -5.95 17.82
CA ILE A 193 8.45 -4.52 17.48
C ILE A 193 7.21 -3.75 17.97
N GLY A 194 6.06 -4.41 18.06
CA GLY A 194 4.78 -3.80 18.42
C GLY A 194 4.20 -2.95 17.28
N LEU A 195 4.41 -3.36 16.01
CA LEU A 195 3.94 -2.63 14.84
C LEU A 195 3.49 -3.59 13.72
N PRO A 196 2.53 -3.18 12.86
CA PRO A 196 2.28 -3.84 11.60
C PRO A 196 3.52 -3.85 10.69
N CYS A 197 3.71 -4.92 9.94
CA CYS A 197 4.79 -5.04 8.98
C CYS A 197 4.28 -5.63 7.66
N GLN A 198 4.83 -5.14 6.56
CA GLN A 198 4.49 -5.51 5.20
C GLN A 198 5.60 -6.38 4.61
N VAL A 199 5.21 -7.39 3.84
CA VAL A 199 6.12 -8.15 2.94
C VAL A 199 6.15 -7.56 1.52
N ASP A 200 5.51 -6.40 1.36
CA ASP A 200 5.30 -5.73 0.09
C ASP A 200 6.62 -5.26 -0.55
N GLY A 201 6.84 -5.64 -1.82
CA GLY A 201 7.94 -5.13 -2.65
C GLY A 201 9.05 -6.13 -2.91
N ASP A 202 9.03 -7.28 -2.24
CA ASP A 202 10.02 -8.36 -2.41
C ASP A 202 9.52 -9.39 -3.43
N ALA A 203 9.10 -8.92 -4.61
CA ALA A 203 8.66 -9.78 -5.69
C ALA A 203 9.75 -10.79 -6.07
N ASN A 204 9.34 -12.03 -6.28
CA ASN A 204 10.19 -13.19 -6.56
C ASN A 204 11.13 -13.57 -5.39
N GLU A 205 10.99 -12.97 -4.20
CA GLU A 205 11.79 -13.33 -3.03
C GLU A 205 11.32 -14.59 -2.32
N MET A 206 12.22 -15.49 -1.95
CA MET A 206 11.94 -16.70 -1.19
C MET A 206 13.19 -17.04 -0.39
N PRO A 207 13.19 -16.89 0.95
CA PRO A 207 12.17 -16.23 1.79
C PRO A 207 12.13 -14.70 1.56
N THR A 208 11.21 -14.00 2.24
CA THR A 208 11.12 -12.52 2.31
C THR A 208 11.37 -12.02 3.74
N THR A 209 11.21 -10.72 3.98
CA THR A 209 11.37 -10.05 5.28
C THR A 209 10.11 -9.25 5.64
N CYS A 210 9.68 -9.29 6.90
CA CYS A 210 8.59 -8.42 7.37
C CYS A 210 9.12 -7.01 7.66
N LYS A 211 8.84 -6.06 6.78
CA LYS A 211 9.32 -4.67 6.88
C LYS A 211 8.28 -3.82 7.63
N PRO A 212 8.65 -3.06 8.68
CA PRO A 212 7.70 -2.23 9.41
C PRO A 212 6.97 -1.26 8.47
N ALA A 213 5.63 -1.21 8.56
CA ALA A 213 4.80 -0.41 7.66
C ALA A 213 4.98 1.12 7.89
N LEU A 214 5.39 1.49 9.10
CA LEU A 214 5.62 2.89 9.50
C LEU A 214 7.07 3.08 9.94
N THR A 215 7.80 3.90 9.18
CA THR A 215 9.15 4.36 9.54
C THR A 215 9.22 5.87 9.31
N ASP A 216 8.85 6.65 10.33
CA ASP A 216 8.85 8.11 10.24
C ASP A 216 10.25 8.71 10.47
N GLY A 217 11.18 7.91 11.02
CA GLY A 217 12.57 8.30 11.19
C GLY A 217 13.45 7.96 9.99
N TYR A 218 14.41 8.83 9.70
CA TYR A 218 15.48 8.57 8.72
C TYR A 218 16.85 8.81 9.35
N VAL A 219 17.73 7.81 9.29
CA VAL A 219 19.10 7.94 9.77
C VAL A 219 19.90 8.75 8.76
N SER A 220 20.13 10.02 9.07
CA SER A 220 20.92 10.93 8.24
C SER A 220 22.25 11.35 8.88
N PHE A 221 22.47 11.05 10.17
CA PHE A 221 23.63 11.51 10.92
C PHE A 221 24.23 10.42 11.81
N PHE A 222 25.43 10.69 12.31
CA PHE A 222 26.21 9.82 13.20
C PHE A 222 26.89 10.63 14.31
N THR A 223 27.24 9.99 15.43
CA THR A 223 27.98 10.66 16.51
C THR A 223 29.50 10.58 16.39
N ASP A 224 30.03 9.75 15.47
CA ASP A 224 31.45 9.48 15.33
C ASP A 224 32.00 9.73 13.91
N GLU A 225 33.31 9.97 13.83
CA GLU A 225 34.05 10.21 12.57
C GLU A 225 34.10 9.00 11.62
N ALA A 226 33.76 7.79 12.08
CA ALA A 226 33.68 6.60 11.25
C ALA A 226 32.26 6.34 10.70
N CYS A 227 31.27 7.17 11.07
CA CYS A 227 29.86 7.00 10.71
C CYS A 227 29.31 5.61 11.11
N SER A 228 29.65 5.17 12.32
CA SER A 228 29.32 3.84 12.84
C SER A 228 28.21 3.82 13.92
N ALA A 229 27.97 4.95 14.58
CA ALA A 229 26.95 5.14 15.61
C ALA A 229 25.84 6.08 15.08
N PRO A 230 24.78 5.52 14.46
CA PRO A 230 23.75 6.31 13.80
C PRO A 230 22.86 7.05 14.80
N ILE A 231 22.39 8.22 14.38
CA ILE A 231 21.43 9.04 15.11
C ILE A 231 20.37 9.61 14.16
N VAL A 232 19.21 9.93 14.72
CA VAL A 232 18.06 10.47 13.98
C VAL A 232 17.71 11.86 14.49
N PRO A 233 17.72 12.88 13.61
CA PRO A 233 17.26 14.22 13.96
C PRO A 233 15.72 14.27 13.96
N VAL A 234 15.12 14.81 15.02
CA VAL A 234 13.66 14.86 15.19
C VAL A 234 13.24 16.27 15.61
N THR A 235 12.17 16.79 14.99
CA THR A 235 11.56 18.11 15.30
C THR A 235 10.20 18.01 15.99
N GLY A 236 9.75 16.80 16.34
CA GLY A 236 8.50 16.50 17.02
C GLY A 236 8.64 15.31 17.98
N PRO A 237 7.58 14.54 18.24
CA PRO A 237 7.69 13.29 18.99
C PRO A 237 8.70 12.32 18.34
N PRO A 238 9.55 11.63 19.12
CA PRO A 238 10.49 10.66 18.56
C PRO A 238 9.72 9.52 17.87
N PRO A 239 10.11 9.13 16.64
CA PRO A 239 9.56 7.94 16.02
C PRO A 239 10.04 6.70 16.77
N LEU A 240 9.30 5.59 16.65
CA LEU A 240 9.72 4.31 17.24
C LEU A 240 10.89 3.69 16.48
N LEU A 241 10.87 3.83 15.16
CA LEU A 241 11.82 3.24 14.24
C LEU A 241 12.37 4.28 13.27
N ALA A 242 13.56 4.00 12.74
CA ALA A 242 14.11 4.68 11.60
C ALA A 242 14.65 3.72 10.56
N ARG A 243 14.84 4.23 9.35
CA ARG A 243 15.49 3.49 8.26
C ARG A 243 16.66 4.27 7.66
N ARG A 244 17.51 3.55 6.94
CA ARG A 244 18.59 4.09 6.12
C ARG A 244 18.70 3.28 4.84
N GLU A 245 18.74 3.94 3.70
CA GLU A 245 19.12 3.30 2.44
C GLU A 245 20.64 3.42 2.27
N ASP A 246 21.31 2.31 1.96
CA ASP A 246 22.70 2.32 1.55
C ASP A 246 22.75 2.68 0.05
N PRO A 247 23.33 3.82 -0.35
CA PRO A 247 23.36 4.24 -1.76
C PRO A 247 24.21 3.33 -2.65
N ALA A 248 25.16 2.56 -2.10
CA ALA A 248 26.02 1.68 -2.87
C ALA A 248 25.32 0.35 -3.19
N THR A 249 24.65 -0.23 -2.19
CA THR A 249 23.99 -1.53 -2.32
C THR A 249 22.50 -1.43 -2.58
N GLY A 250 21.89 -0.25 -2.36
CA GLY A 250 20.45 0.00 -2.40
C GLY A 250 19.65 -0.66 -1.27
N CYS A 251 20.32 -1.39 -0.39
CA CYS A 251 19.67 -2.11 0.70
C CYS A 251 19.16 -1.13 1.76
N THR A 252 17.97 -1.41 2.30
CA THR A 252 17.43 -0.64 3.43
C THR A 252 17.74 -1.35 4.74
N SER A 253 18.40 -0.65 5.66
CA SER A 253 18.61 -1.06 7.04
C SER A 253 17.60 -0.37 7.95
N TYR A 254 17.14 -1.11 8.96
CA TYR A 254 16.18 -0.62 9.94
C TYR A 254 16.83 -0.48 11.31
N TYR A 255 16.34 0.48 12.09
CA TYR A 255 16.90 0.81 13.39
C TYR A 255 15.79 1.07 14.41
N ARG A 256 16.00 0.61 15.64
CA ARG A 256 15.20 0.98 16.81
C ARG A 256 15.72 2.30 17.36
N ILE A 257 14.82 3.25 17.62
CA ILE A 257 15.17 4.52 18.26
C ILE A 257 15.40 4.29 19.75
N THR A 258 16.49 4.84 20.27
CA THR A 258 16.86 4.73 21.69
C THR A 258 16.78 6.08 22.38
N SER A 259 17.61 6.33 23.40
CA SER A 259 17.55 7.57 24.18
C SER A 259 17.96 8.80 23.38
N GLU A 260 17.40 9.95 23.76
CA GLU A 260 17.86 11.25 23.29
C GLU A 260 19.35 11.45 23.61
N GLN A 261 20.07 12.06 22.67
CA GLN A 261 21.49 12.36 22.74
C GLN A 261 21.69 13.86 22.48
N GLN A 262 22.74 14.43 23.07
CA GLN A 262 23.12 15.83 22.88
C GLN A 262 24.56 15.90 22.36
N PRO A 263 24.81 15.41 21.13
CA PRO A 263 26.16 15.35 20.60
C PRO A 263 26.69 16.77 20.30
N ALA A 264 27.91 17.06 20.75
CA ALA A 264 28.57 18.34 20.45
C ALA A 264 28.87 18.51 18.94
N SER A 265 28.90 17.41 18.19
CA SER A 265 29.08 17.39 16.73
C SER A 265 28.37 16.18 16.16
N VAL A 266 27.83 16.33 14.96
CA VAL A 266 27.23 15.23 14.22
C VAL A 266 28.02 15.03 12.94
N TYR A 267 28.00 13.83 12.40
CA TYR A 267 28.68 13.50 11.15
C TYR A 267 27.67 13.01 10.13
N GLN A 268 27.92 13.26 8.85
CA GLN A 268 27.09 12.81 7.74
C GLN A 268 27.94 12.00 6.78
N LEU A 269 27.44 10.83 6.37
CA LEU A 269 28.08 10.05 5.31
C LEU A 269 27.76 10.67 3.95
N ILE A 270 28.79 11.14 3.25
CA ILE A 270 28.70 11.71 1.90
C ILE A 270 29.64 10.88 1.01
N GLY A 271 29.04 10.05 0.15
CA GLY A 271 29.79 9.03 -0.59
C GLY A 271 30.39 8.01 0.38
N ASP A 272 31.70 7.85 0.36
CA ASP A 272 32.49 6.98 1.23
C ASP A 272 33.11 7.72 2.44
N ARG A 273 32.80 9.00 2.62
CA ARG A 273 33.43 9.85 3.65
C ARG A 273 32.44 10.30 4.71
N CYS A 274 32.87 10.24 5.96
CA CYS A 274 32.15 10.78 7.08
C CYS A 274 32.59 12.24 7.33
N VAL A 275 31.69 13.20 7.10
CA VAL A 275 31.99 14.63 7.17
C VAL A 275 31.37 15.24 8.41
N ARG A 276 32.18 15.91 9.24
CA ARG A 276 31.71 16.63 10.43
C ARG A 276 30.77 17.77 10.04
N GLN A 277 29.65 17.86 10.75
CA GLN A 277 28.65 18.91 10.66
C GLN A 277 28.41 19.50 12.05
N THR A 278 28.04 20.79 12.10
CA THR A 278 27.60 21.42 13.35
C THR A 278 26.18 20.96 13.66
N SER A 279 25.94 20.52 14.90
CA SER A 279 24.61 20.18 15.38
C SER A 279 23.66 21.37 15.20
N ARG A 280 22.44 21.11 14.70
CA ARG A 280 21.42 22.15 14.55
C ARG A 280 20.72 22.34 15.89
N VAL A 281 20.77 23.56 16.42
CA VAL A 281 20.26 23.90 17.77
C VAL A 281 18.77 23.58 17.97
N ALA A 282 17.98 23.52 16.89
CA ALA A 282 16.54 23.28 16.94
C ALA A 282 16.12 21.80 16.81
N ALA A 283 17.06 20.86 16.64
CA ALA A 283 16.75 19.43 16.49
C ALA A 283 17.10 18.65 17.76
N HIS A 284 16.23 17.72 18.15
CA HIS A 284 16.56 16.68 19.11
C HIS A 284 17.20 15.51 18.34
N TYR A 285 18.26 14.92 18.89
CA TYR A 285 18.92 13.76 18.27
C TYR A 285 18.65 12.54 19.12
N TYR A 286 18.30 11.43 18.49
CA TYR A 286 18.09 10.15 19.19
C TYR A 286 19.08 9.12 18.66
N GLY A 287 19.58 8.27 19.57
CA GLY A 287 20.36 7.10 19.17
C GLY A 287 19.53 6.15 18.31
N ALA A 288 20.20 5.42 17.43
CA ALA A 288 19.60 4.39 16.60
C ALA A 288 20.41 3.10 16.71
N GLU A 289 19.77 1.99 17.05
CA GLU A 289 20.40 0.67 17.13
C GLU A 289 19.90 -0.22 15.99
N PRO A 290 20.77 -1.00 15.32
CA PRO A 290 20.34 -1.90 14.24
C PRO A 290 19.20 -2.82 14.71
N LEU A 291 18.16 -2.92 13.87
CA LEU A 291 17.02 -3.80 14.09
C LEU A 291 17.07 -4.94 13.08
N GLU A 292 17.25 -6.16 13.58
CA GLU A 292 17.11 -7.36 12.75
C GLU A 292 15.63 -7.65 12.51
N LEU A 293 15.25 -7.61 11.23
CA LEU A 293 13.91 -7.95 10.81
C LEU A 293 13.76 -9.47 10.71
N VAL A 294 12.56 -9.95 11.01
CA VAL A 294 12.23 -11.38 10.91
C VAL A 294 12.00 -11.76 9.45
N SER A 295 12.61 -12.88 9.05
CA SER A 295 12.38 -13.48 7.74
C SER A 295 11.07 -14.28 7.74
N VAL A 296 10.32 -14.17 6.65
CA VAL A 296 9.04 -14.84 6.44
C VAL A 296 9.20 -15.83 5.30
N GLU A 297 8.91 -17.11 5.56
CA GLU A 297 8.89 -18.13 4.50
C GLU A 297 7.78 -17.82 3.50
N ARG A 298 8.11 -17.86 2.21
CA ARG A 298 7.14 -17.75 1.10
C ARG A 298 7.01 -19.09 0.41
N ARG A 299 5.78 -19.57 0.26
CA ARG A 299 5.48 -20.84 -0.40
C ARG A 299 4.34 -20.70 -1.39
N HIS A 300 4.57 -21.12 -2.62
CA HIS A 300 3.51 -21.16 -3.63
C HIS A 300 2.55 -22.30 -3.32
N VAL A 301 1.25 -22.02 -3.30
CA VAL A 301 0.19 -22.98 -2.99
C VAL A 301 -0.80 -23.00 -4.14
N GLY A 302 -1.16 -24.18 -4.64
CA GLY A 302 -2.09 -24.34 -5.76
C GLY A 302 -1.58 -25.28 -6.83
N GLN A 303 -2.43 -25.58 -7.81
CA GLN A 303 -2.11 -26.40 -8.99
C GLN A 303 -2.47 -25.71 -10.31
N GLY A 304 -3.02 -24.50 -10.24
CA GLY A 304 -3.41 -23.68 -11.39
C GLY A 304 -2.20 -23.05 -12.08
N ARG A 305 -2.45 -22.05 -12.92
CA ARG A 305 -1.37 -21.21 -13.44
C ARG A 305 -0.93 -20.20 -12.39
N LEU A 306 -1.90 -19.58 -11.72
CA LEU A 306 -1.68 -18.67 -10.62
C LEU A 306 -1.68 -19.46 -9.32
N HIS A 307 -0.66 -19.22 -8.50
CA HIS A 307 -0.55 -19.81 -7.18
C HIS A 307 -0.60 -18.70 -6.13
N PRO A 308 -1.57 -18.71 -5.21
CA PRO A 308 -1.46 -17.95 -3.97
C PRO A 308 -0.12 -18.21 -3.27
N ILE A 309 0.47 -17.18 -2.69
CA ILE A 309 1.73 -17.29 -1.95
C ILE A 309 1.41 -17.24 -0.46
N ALA A 310 1.62 -18.37 0.23
CA ALA A 310 1.47 -18.46 1.68
C ALA A 310 2.69 -17.88 2.39
N LEU A 311 2.46 -17.24 3.54
CA LEU A 311 3.47 -16.60 4.38
C LEU A 311 3.65 -17.38 5.69
N GLY A 312 4.53 -18.39 5.66
CA GLY A 312 4.67 -19.35 6.77
C GLY A 312 3.33 -20.01 7.15
N ASP A 313 2.97 -19.92 8.44
CA ASP A 313 1.72 -20.42 9.02
C ASP A 313 0.66 -19.32 9.25
N LEU A 314 0.86 -18.14 8.67
CA LEU A 314 -0.08 -17.01 8.76
C LEU A 314 -1.32 -17.26 7.89
N ALA A 315 -2.48 -16.79 8.34
CA ALA A 315 -3.71 -16.82 7.55
C ALA A 315 -3.69 -15.75 6.45
N THR A 316 -2.91 -14.69 6.63
CA THR A 316 -2.66 -13.62 5.66
C THR A 316 -1.77 -14.16 4.52
N PRO A 317 -2.30 -14.31 3.29
CA PRO A 317 -1.44 -14.61 2.14
C PRO A 317 -0.66 -13.36 1.74
N ASP A 318 0.34 -13.55 0.89
CA ASP A 318 0.95 -12.48 0.13
C ASP A 318 -0.11 -11.76 -0.73
N ARG A 319 0.09 -10.47 -1.01
CA ARG A 319 -0.74 -9.75 -1.99
C ARG A 319 -0.42 -10.17 -3.42
N LEU A 320 0.75 -10.76 -3.64
CA LEU A 320 1.18 -11.23 -4.93
C LEU A 320 0.70 -12.66 -5.15
N LEU A 321 0.47 -12.99 -6.42
CA LEU A 321 0.31 -14.36 -6.88
C LEU A 321 1.57 -14.75 -7.64
N TYR A 322 1.91 -16.03 -7.64
CA TYR A 322 2.97 -16.55 -8.50
C TYR A 322 2.36 -17.08 -9.81
N ASP A 323 2.77 -16.52 -10.95
CA ASP A 323 2.43 -17.04 -12.27
C ASP A 323 3.42 -18.13 -12.68
N ALA A 324 3.03 -19.39 -12.48
CA ALA A 324 3.87 -20.55 -12.78
C ALA A 324 4.23 -20.70 -14.27
N LYS A 325 3.45 -20.10 -15.17
CA LYS A 325 3.76 -20.10 -16.62
C LYS A 325 4.86 -19.10 -16.94
N LEU A 326 4.84 -17.94 -16.29
CA LEU A 326 5.83 -16.87 -16.50
C LEU A 326 7.05 -17.00 -15.58
N GLY A 327 6.94 -17.81 -14.53
CA GLY A 327 7.99 -18.03 -13.55
C GLY A 327 8.24 -16.83 -12.64
N THR A 328 7.23 -15.99 -12.39
CA THR A 328 7.38 -14.73 -11.66
C THR A 328 6.16 -14.38 -10.83
N ASP A 329 6.37 -13.59 -9.79
CA ASP A 329 5.29 -12.96 -9.03
C ASP A 329 4.57 -11.90 -9.87
N CYS A 330 3.26 -11.84 -9.73
CA CYS A 330 2.40 -10.88 -10.39
C CYS A 330 1.44 -10.21 -9.40
N GLU A 331 1.04 -8.99 -9.73
CA GLU A 331 0.05 -8.20 -9.01
C GLU A 331 -1.18 -7.96 -9.90
N ARG A 332 -2.34 -7.82 -9.27
CA ARG A 332 -3.55 -7.39 -9.98
C ARG A 332 -3.44 -5.93 -10.40
N VAL A 333 -3.62 -5.65 -11.68
CA VAL A 333 -3.58 -4.29 -12.26
C VAL A 333 -4.83 -4.00 -13.09
N LEU A 334 -5.46 -2.84 -12.86
CA LEU A 334 -6.54 -2.32 -13.69
C LEU A 334 -5.96 -1.61 -14.92
N LEU A 335 -6.23 -2.15 -16.09
CA LEU A 335 -5.81 -1.58 -17.37
C LEU A 335 -6.74 -0.43 -17.80
N PRO A 336 -6.27 0.50 -18.67
CA PRO A 336 -7.10 1.61 -19.18
C PRO A 336 -8.41 1.17 -19.86
N ALA A 337 -8.45 -0.05 -20.39
CA ALA A 337 -9.64 -0.63 -21.01
C ALA A 337 -10.69 -1.13 -19.99
N GLY A 338 -10.36 -1.16 -18.70
CA GLY A 338 -11.21 -1.66 -17.61
C GLY A 338 -10.93 -3.11 -17.19
N ASP A 339 -10.11 -3.85 -17.95
CA ASP A 339 -9.69 -5.20 -17.59
C ASP A 339 -8.79 -5.21 -16.35
N LEU A 340 -9.01 -6.16 -15.45
CA LEU A 340 -8.10 -6.48 -14.34
C LEU A 340 -7.27 -7.71 -14.72
N ARG A 341 -5.94 -7.64 -14.65
CA ARG A 341 -5.06 -8.79 -14.97
C ARG A 341 -3.94 -8.95 -13.96
N CYS A 342 -3.45 -10.19 -13.77
CA CYS A 342 -2.22 -10.43 -13.01
C CYS A 342 -1.00 -10.12 -13.89
N LEU A 343 -0.34 -8.99 -13.66
CA LEU A 343 0.83 -8.54 -14.42
C LEU A 343 2.11 -8.72 -13.58
N PRO A 344 3.25 -9.10 -14.17
CA PRO A 344 4.51 -9.21 -13.46
C PRO A 344 4.84 -7.93 -12.69
N VAL A 345 5.27 -8.09 -11.43
CA VAL A 345 5.81 -6.99 -10.64
C VAL A 345 7.26 -6.78 -11.06
N SER A 346 7.62 -5.53 -11.34
CA SER A 346 8.99 -5.16 -11.70
C SER A 346 9.30 -3.74 -11.28
N SER A 347 10.50 -3.53 -10.73
CA SER A 347 11.09 -2.22 -10.52
C SER A 347 11.86 -1.69 -11.73
N ALA A 348 12.15 -2.56 -12.72
CA ALA A 348 12.81 -2.18 -13.96
C ALA A 348 12.00 -1.14 -14.73
N ARG A 349 12.70 -0.25 -15.43
CA ARG A 349 12.10 0.82 -16.23
C ARG A 349 12.51 0.69 -17.67
N LEU A 350 11.55 0.92 -18.58
CA LEU A 350 11.81 0.95 -20.01
C LEU A 350 12.41 2.30 -20.39
N TYR A 351 13.55 2.30 -21.09
CA TYR A 351 14.20 3.50 -21.61
C TYR A 351 14.42 3.37 -23.10
N ARG A 352 13.99 4.38 -23.86
CA ARG A 352 14.36 4.55 -25.26
C ARG A 352 15.68 5.29 -25.35
N VAL A 353 16.68 4.61 -25.91
CA VAL A 353 18.08 5.06 -26.05
C VAL A 353 18.54 4.83 -27.48
N PHE A 354 19.80 5.11 -27.78
CA PHE A 354 20.39 4.92 -29.10
C PHE A 354 21.62 4.04 -29.06
N THR A 355 21.83 3.28 -30.12
CA THR A 355 22.99 2.36 -30.27
C THR A 355 24.18 3.00 -30.98
N ASP A 356 24.03 4.23 -31.48
CA ASP A 356 25.06 4.98 -32.20
C ASP A 356 25.26 6.39 -31.63
N SER A 357 26.48 6.90 -31.73
CA SER A 357 26.87 8.21 -31.21
C SER A 357 26.29 9.40 -31.98
N ALA A 358 25.54 9.16 -33.07
CA ALA A 358 24.78 10.19 -33.77
C ALA A 358 23.27 10.14 -33.43
N CYS A 359 22.86 9.26 -32.51
CA CYS A 359 21.49 9.08 -32.04
C CYS A 359 20.49 8.87 -33.19
N ARG A 360 20.80 7.96 -34.12
CA ARG A 360 19.96 7.65 -35.30
C ARG A 360 19.27 6.30 -35.23
N GLN A 361 19.79 5.37 -34.45
CA GLN A 361 19.31 4.00 -34.31
C GLN A 361 18.72 3.80 -32.91
N PRO A 362 17.43 4.16 -32.72
CA PRO A 362 16.79 3.98 -31.44
C PRO A 362 16.68 2.50 -31.10
N THR A 363 16.84 2.20 -29.81
CA THR A 363 16.56 0.88 -29.22
C THR A 363 15.90 1.10 -27.87
N ASP A 364 15.12 0.13 -27.45
CA ASP A 364 14.57 0.11 -26.10
C ASP A 364 15.38 -0.85 -25.24
N VAL A 365 15.65 -0.44 -24.00
CA VAL A 365 16.37 -1.24 -23.00
C VAL A 365 15.61 -1.20 -21.68
N ALA A 366 15.72 -2.25 -20.89
CA ALA A 366 15.29 -2.23 -19.49
C ALA A 366 16.46 -1.74 -18.64
N ILE A 367 16.27 -0.68 -17.86
CA ILE A 367 17.22 -0.28 -16.82
C ILE A 367 16.83 -1.01 -15.54
N VAL A 368 17.67 -1.96 -15.16
CA VAL A 368 17.48 -2.86 -14.02
C VAL A 368 18.44 -2.47 -12.92
N ALA A 369 17.94 -2.40 -11.69
CA ALA A 369 18.82 -2.22 -10.55
C ALA A 369 19.66 -3.50 -10.32
N SER A 370 20.97 -3.35 -10.25
CA SER A 370 21.94 -4.43 -10.01
C SER A 370 22.46 -4.40 -8.56
N ARG A 371 21.59 -4.00 -7.65
CA ARG A 371 21.85 -3.79 -6.23
C ARG A 371 21.93 -5.14 -5.50
N ALA A 372 22.68 -5.20 -4.40
CA ALA A 372 22.98 -6.47 -3.73
C ALA A 372 21.73 -7.13 -3.11
N CYS A 373 20.73 -6.32 -2.77
CA CYS A 373 19.46 -6.79 -2.21
C CYS A 373 18.34 -6.88 -3.24
N ASP A 374 18.57 -6.45 -4.49
CA ASP A 374 17.54 -6.53 -5.52
C ASP A 374 17.62 -7.89 -6.20
N ARG A 375 16.48 -8.56 -6.35
CA ARG A 375 16.43 -9.78 -7.15
C ARG A 375 16.47 -9.47 -8.65
N PRO A 376 16.89 -10.45 -9.47
CA PRO A 376 16.88 -10.28 -10.91
C PRO A 376 15.45 -10.03 -11.43
N GLU A 377 15.28 -8.90 -12.09
CA GLU A 377 14.03 -8.57 -12.79
C GLU A 377 13.90 -9.44 -14.05
N THR A 378 12.75 -10.06 -14.24
CA THR A 378 12.48 -10.94 -15.39
C THR A 378 11.63 -10.26 -16.47
N TYR A 379 10.89 -9.22 -16.10
CA TYR A 379 10.02 -8.46 -17.00
C TYR A 379 10.17 -6.96 -16.75
N VAL A 380 9.84 -6.14 -17.75
CA VAL A 380 9.69 -4.69 -17.62
C VAL A 380 8.32 -4.28 -18.15
N ARG A 381 7.67 -3.33 -17.45
CA ARG A 381 6.33 -2.84 -17.77
C ARG A 381 6.36 -1.36 -18.12
N ASP A 382 5.76 -1.01 -19.26
CA ASP A 382 5.41 0.37 -19.65
C ASP A 382 4.01 0.34 -20.31
N ALA A 383 3.84 0.81 -21.55
CA ALA A 383 2.62 0.61 -22.32
C ALA A 383 2.40 -0.87 -22.73
N ALA A 384 3.47 -1.66 -22.72
CA ALA A 384 3.47 -3.09 -22.95
C ALA A 384 4.40 -3.80 -21.95
N ILE A 385 4.34 -5.13 -21.91
CA ILE A 385 5.18 -5.95 -21.03
C ILE A 385 6.20 -6.69 -21.89
N HIS A 386 7.47 -6.63 -21.50
CA HIS A 386 8.58 -7.27 -22.21
C HIS A 386 9.37 -8.16 -21.26
N ALA A 387 9.82 -9.31 -21.75
CA ALA A 387 10.81 -10.11 -21.02
C ALA A 387 12.17 -9.39 -21.04
N ILE A 388 12.87 -9.40 -19.91
CA ILE A 388 14.23 -8.87 -19.76
C ILE A 388 15.22 -9.95 -20.21
N GLY A 389 16.11 -9.57 -21.12
CA GLY A 389 17.18 -10.41 -21.64
C GLY A 389 18.52 -10.19 -20.92
N GLY A 390 19.61 -10.55 -21.60
CA GLY A 390 20.96 -10.34 -21.08
C GLY A 390 21.33 -8.86 -20.93
N VAL A 391 22.34 -8.61 -20.09
CA VAL A 391 22.94 -7.27 -19.93
C VAL A 391 23.42 -6.76 -21.28
N TYR A 392 23.06 -5.52 -21.61
CA TYR A 392 23.46 -4.85 -22.82
C TYR A 392 24.88 -4.29 -22.65
N THR A 393 25.86 -4.87 -23.34
CA THR A 393 27.28 -4.53 -23.16
C THR A 393 27.83 -3.52 -24.17
N ALA A 394 27.07 -3.20 -25.22
CA ALA A 394 27.50 -2.20 -26.21
C ALA A 394 27.22 -0.77 -25.70
N PRO A 395 27.97 0.25 -26.18
CA PRO A 395 27.71 1.64 -25.82
C PRO A 395 26.28 2.06 -26.13
N LEU A 396 25.66 2.76 -25.18
CA LEU A 396 24.34 3.36 -25.33
C LEU A 396 24.47 4.88 -25.27
N TYR A 397 23.61 5.56 -26.00
CA TYR A 397 23.59 7.01 -26.12
C TYR A 397 22.19 7.55 -25.85
N GLU A 398 22.11 8.78 -25.35
CA GLU A 398 20.87 9.51 -25.12
C GLU A 398 20.94 10.92 -25.73
N LEU A 399 19.76 11.45 -26.07
CA LEU A 399 19.64 12.86 -26.44
C LEU A 399 19.52 13.69 -25.18
N THR A 400 20.51 14.55 -24.95
CA THR A 400 20.50 15.52 -23.87
C THR A 400 19.44 16.61 -24.08
N ALA A 401 19.21 17.44 -23.06
CA ALA A 401 18.27 18.57 -23.14
C ALA A 401 18.63 19.59 -24.24
N ASP A 402 19.91 19.73 -24.59
CA ASP A 402 20.39 20.58 -25.69
C ASP A 402 20.41 19.87 -27.06
N ARG A 403 19.79 18.67 -27.15
CA ARG A 403 19.71 17.82 -28.35
C ARG A 403 21.06 17.37 -28.88
N THR A 404 22.07 17.30 -28.03
CA THR A 404 23.34 16.66 -28.37
C THR A 404 23.26 15.17 -28.04
N CYS A 405 23.95 14.34 -28.82
CA CYS A 405 24.01 12.91 -28.56
C CYS A 405 25.18 12.63 -27.63
N GLY A 406 24.89 12.16 -26.41
CA GLY A 406 25.87 11.86 -25.38
C GLY A 406 25.83 10.39 -24.97
N PRO A 407 26.89 9.83 -24.38
CA PRO A 407 26.83 8.50 -23.78
C PRO A 407 25.79 8.50 -22.66
N LEU A 408 25.01 7.42 -22.54
CA LEU A 408 24.08 7.20 -21.45
C LEU A 408 24.87 7.04 -20.15
N LEU A 409 24.63 7.91 -19.17
CA LEU A 409 25.24 7.84 -17.85
C LEU A 409 24.23 7.28 -16.85
N LEU A 410 24.38 5.99 -16.52
CA LEU A 410 23.55 5.36 -15.50
C LEU A 410 24.09 5.64 -14.09
N GLN A 411 23.18 5.77 -13.14
CA GLN A 411 23.54 5.80 -11.73
C GLN A 411 24.23 4.48 -11.33
N ALA A 412 25.17 4.54 -10.39
CA ALA A 412 25.81 3.35 -9.84
C ALA A 412 24.74 2.36 -9.33
N GLY A 413 24.93 1.07 -9.63
CA GLY A 413 23.98 0.02 -9.28
C GLY A 413 22.81 -0.13 -10.25
N TYR A 414 22.89 0.41 -11.47
CA TYR A 414 21.92 0.15 -12.55
C TYR A 414 22.63 -0.36 -13.80
N LEU A 415 22.03 -1.35 -14.45
CA LEU A 415 22.52 -1.95 -15.68
C LEU A 415 21.43 -1.93 -16.76
N PRO A 416 21.79 -1.65 -18.02
CA PRO A 416 20.87 -1.79 -19.14
C PRO A 416 20.80 -3.25 -19.56
N HIS A 417 19.60 -3.73 -19.85
CA HIS A 417 19.33 -5.07 -20.39
C HIS A 417 18.61 -4.96 -21.73
N ALA A 418 18.94 -5.87 -22.65
CA ALA A 418 18.13 -6.06 -23.84
C ALA A 418 16.71 -6.51 -23.43
N ILE A 419 15.70 -6.19 -24.23
CA ILE A 419 14.33 -6.65 -24.01
C ILE A 419 13.81 -7.47 -25.18
N GLY A 420 12.94 -8.42 -24.88
CA GLY A 420 12.22 -9.22 -25.87
C GLY A 420 11.10 -8.44 -26.57
N PRO A 421 10.41 -9.08 -27.53
CA PRO A 421 9.18 -8.53 -28.11
C PRO A 421 8.13 -8.29 -27.03
N ALA A 422 7.20 -7.36 -27.29
CA ALA A 422 6.06 -7.13 -26.42
C ALA A 422 5.20 -8.40 -26.31
N LEU A 423 4.81 -8.75 -25.08
CA LEU A 423 3.91 -9.85 -24.81
C LEU A 423 2.45 -9.38 -25.02
N PRO A 424 1.61 -10.17 -25.70
CA PRO A 424 0.19 -9.84 -25.88
C PRO A 424 -0.53 -9.90 -24.53
N LEU A 425 -1.53 -9.03 -24.31
CA LEU A 425 -2.22 -8.91 -23.01
C LEU A 425 -2.98 -10.17 -22.59
N GLU A 426 -3.42 -10.96 -23.57
CA GLU A 426 -4.05 -12.27 -23.39
C GLU A 426 -3.08 -13.30 -22.80
N THR A 427 -1.79 -12.97 -22.76
CA THR A 427 -0.80 -13.75 -22.01
C THR A 427 -1.11 -13.69 -20.52
N PHE A 428 -1.69 -12.62 -19.98
CA PHE A 428 -1.87 -12.42 -18.55
C PHE A 428 -3.30 -12.78 -18.12
N PRO A 429 -3.48 -13.62 -17.08
CA PRO A 429 -4.81 -14.07 -16.67
C PRO A 429 -5.73 -12.90 -16.31
N LEU A 430 -6.94 -12.92 -16.86
CA LEU A 430 -8.00 -11.95 -16.51
C LEU A 430 -8.56 -12.27 -15.12
N ALA A 431 -8.85 -11.24 -14.36
CA ALA A 431 -9.52 -11.29 -13.06
C ALA A 431 -10.91 -10.66 -13.15
N THR A 432 -11.89 -11.29 -12.52
CA THR A 432 -13.23 -10.72 -12.32
C THR A 432 -13.46 -10.51 -10.83
N MET A 433 -13.86 -9.29 -10.45
CA MET A 433 -14.22 -9.00 -9.07
C MET A 433 -15.61 -9.55 -8.75
N SER A 434 -15.73 -10.21 -7.61
CA SER A 434 -16.98 -10.71 -7.03
C SER A 434 -16.96 -10.49 -5.52
N TYR A 435 -18.07 -10.77 -4.85
CA TYR A 435 -18.17 -10.72 -3.39
C TYR A 435 -18.93 -11.94 -2.88
N GLU A 436 -18.63 -12.32 -1.65
CA GLU A 436 -19.34 -13.42 -0.99
C GLU A 436 -20.83 -13.05 -0.76
N PRO A 437 -21.75 -14.00 -0.92
CA PRO A 437 -23.20 -13.76 -0.81
C PRO A 437 -23.68 -13.33 0.59
#